data_AF-A0A059F5Q0-F1
#
_entry.id   AF-A0A059F5Q0-F1
#
_cell.length_a   1.000
_cell.length_b   1.000
_cell.length_c   1.000
_cell.angle_alpha   90.00
_cell.angle_beta   90.00
_cell.angle_gamma   90.00
#
_symmetry.space_group_name_H-M   'P 1'
#
loop_
_entity.id
_entity.type
_entity.pdbx_description
1 polymer ?
#
loop_
_entity_poly.entity_id
_entity_poly.type
_entity_poly.pdbx_seq_one_letter_code
_entity_poly.pdbx_strand_id
1 'polypeptide(L)'
;MWVGLFVALLACFSGIPIGLQLTRPPEVNGQNCRVDGILPAHTVVLIDQSDPFDQTDVDWAWQLIFDEAQALRKNGRLTVIGINEEDPDEGIQVFSRCSPGSPKSANPIFENPQFIRMDWEDKFEKFMRLEVSELMLNKQSPVSPLAEHIRGIQRRSDFRDTVGNRRIVVISDLYQNSNAYSMYNSGLNRKKFKTALETMEFPDLEGVTVALFRVDRKRQLKGSDLIQFWTTVLGEDEHAIVEVIRD
;
A
#
# COMPACT_ATOMS: atom_id res chain seq x y z
N MET A 1 46.14 -27.56 33.95
CA MET A 1 45.99 -27.31 32.50
C MET A 1 44.69 -27.84 31.88
N TRP A 2 43.82 -28.55 32.62
CA TRP A 2 42.58 -29.13 32.07
C TRP A 2 41.31 -28.29 32.28
N VAL A 3 41.29 -27.41 33.30
CA VAL A 3 40.12 -26.57 33.63
C VAL A 3 39.85 -25.51 32.55
N GLY A 4 40.90 -24.91 31.97
CA GLY A 4 40.74 -23.92 30.89
C GLY A 4 40.17 -24.51 29.60
N LEU A 5 40.48 -25.77 29.29
CA LEU A 5 39.98 -26.47 28.11
C LEU A 5 38.48 -26.76 28.22
N PHE A 6 38.01 -27.14 29.41
CA PHE A 6 36.59 -27.39 29.69
C PHE A 6 35.73 -26.13 29.63
N VAL A 7 36.24 -25.00 30.15
CA VAL A 7 35.53 -23.71 30.10
C VAL A 7 35.42 -23.20 28.66
N ALA A 8 36.47 -23.35 27.85
CA ALA A 8 36.44 -22.99 26.43
C ALA A 8 35.46 -23.85 25.63
N LEU A 9 35.43 -25.17 25.88
CA LEU A 9 34.48 -26.08 25.23
C LEU A 9 33.02 -25.79 25.61
N LEU A 10 32.73 -25.52 26.89
CA LEU A 10 31.38 -25.14 27.36
C LEU A 10 30.92 -23.79 26.78
N ALA A 11 31.81 -22.81 26.64
CA ALA A 11 31.50 -21.53 26.01
C ALA A 11 31.22 -21.68 24.51
N CYS A 12 31.94 -22.56 23.80
CA CYS A 12 31.63 -22.88 22.40
C CYS A 12 30.30 -23.63 22.28
N PHE A 13 30.05 -24.64 23.12
CA PHE A 13 28.82 -25.44 23.06
C PHE A 13 27.56 -24.70 23.52
N SER A 14 27.67 -23.68 24.37
CA SER A 14 26.54 -22.83 24.77
C SER A 14 26.38 -21.57 23.90
N GLY A 15 27.49 -21.00 23.40
CA GLY A 15 27.46 -19.83 22.52
C GLY A 15 26.93 -20.12 21.11
N ILE A 16 27.24 -21.30 20.54
CA ILE A 16 26.77 -21.73 19.22
C ILE A 16 25.23 -21.88 19.15
N PRO A 17 24.53 -22.57 20.07
CA PRO A 17 23.07 -22.70 20.01
C PRO A 17 22.34 -21.38 20.29
N ILE A 18 22.87 -20.51 21.14
CA ILE A 18 22.31 -19.16 21.36
C ILE A 18 22.47 -18.31 20.09
N GLY A 19 23.64 -18.35 19.45
CA GLY A 19 23.88 -17.67 18.17
C GLY A 19 22.97 -18.17 17.04
N LEU A 20 22.74 -19.48 16.94
CA LEU A 20 21.85 -20.09 15.95
C LEU A 20 20.36 -19.76 16.17
N GLN A 21 19.94 -19.46 17.40
CA GLN A 21 18.58 -18.99 17.67
C GLN A 21 18.37 -17.54 17.21
N LEU A 22 19.41 -16.69 17.32
CA LEU A 22 19.37 -15.29 16.87
C LEU A 22 19.37 -15.13 15.34
N THR A 23 19.75 -16.17 14.58
CA THR A 23 19.78 -16.14 13.11
C THR A 23 18.60 -16.84 12.44
N ARG A 24 17.60 -17.34 13.19
CA ARG A 24 16.41 -17.94 12.58
C ARG A 24 15.58 -16.84 11.91
N PRO A 25 15.11 -17.05 10.67
CA PRO A 25 14.18 -16.11 10.06
C PRO A 25 12.92 -16.01 10.95
N PRO A 26 12.31 -14.81 11.04
CA PRO A 26 11.09 -14.65 11.81
C PRO A 26 10.01 -15.58 11.26
N GLU A 27 9.21 -16.14 12.16
CA GLU A 27 8.05 -16.94 11.78
C GLU A 27 7.04 -16.06 11.04
N VAL A 28 6.34 -16.64 10.07
CA VAL A 28 5.32 -15.95 9.24
C VAL A 28 3.98 -16.68 9.32
N ASN A 29 2.89 -15.93 9.21
CA ASN A 29 1.52 -16.44 9.18
C ASN A 29 1.10 -16.87 7.76
N GLY A 30 -0.17 -17.27 7.59
CA GLY A 30 -0.73 -17.68 6.30
C GLY A 30 -0.78 -16.60 5.20
N GLN A 31 -0.62 -15.32 5.57
CA GLN A 31 -0.50 -14.17 4.65
C GLN A 31 0.97 -13.80 4.38
N ASN A 32 1.89 -14.67 4.80
CA ASN A 32 3.34 -14.49 4.72
C ASN A 32 3.88 -13.27 5.51
N CYS A 33 3.09 -12.76 6.46
CA CYS A 33 3.47 -11.66 7.34
C CYS A 33 4.06 -12.18 8.65
N ARG A 34 5.04 -11.46 9.20
CA ARG A 34 5.72 -11.85 10.45
C ARG A 34 4.74 -11.90 11.63
N VAL A 35 4.86 -12.91 12.48
CA VAL A 35 3.98 -13.06 13.65
C VAL A 35 4.28 -12.03 14.76
N ASP A 36 5.48 -11.46 14.76
CA ASP A 36 5.88 -10.37 15.67
C ASP A 36 5.27 -9.00 15.31
N GLY A 37 4.55 -8.90 14.19
CA GLY A 37 3.84 -7.70 13.76
C GLY A 37 4.74 -6.59 13.18
N ILE A 38 6.05 -6.82 13.04
CA ILE A 38 6.98 -5.79 12.52
C ILE A 38 6.85 -5.69 11.00
N LEU A 39 6.43 -4.52 10.52
CA LEU A 39 6.30 -4.22 9.09
C LEU A 39 7.37 -3.21 8.64
N PRO A 40 8.36 -3.62 7.81
CA PRO A 40 9.38 -2.70 7.30
C PRO A 40 8.80 -1.68 6.31
N ALA A 41 7.73 -2.04 5.61
CA ALA A 41 6.99 -1.17 4.70
C ALA A 41 5.54 -1.67 4.59
N HIS A 42 4.60 -0.76 4.35
CA HIS A 42 3.23 -1.07 3.99
C HIS A 42 2.80 -0.13 2.87
N THR A 43 2.43 -0.72 1.73
CA THR A 43 1.84 -0.02 0.60
C THR A 43 0.38 -0.39 0.51
N VAL A 44 -0.50 0.60 0.56
CA VAL A 44 -1.95 0.43 0.39
C VAL A 44 -2.36 1.02 -0.95
N VAL A 45 -2.91 0.19 -1.83
CA VAL A 45 -3.45 0.61 -3.12
C VAL A 45 -4.96 0.79 -2.96
N LEU A 46 -5.44 2.01 -3.21
CA LEU A 46 -6.85 2.35 -3.30
C LEU A 46 -7.26 2.39 -4.78
N ILE A 47 -8.21 1.55 -5.17
CA ILE A 47 -8.77 1.52 -6.52
C ILE A 47 -10.17 2.12 -6.48
N ASP A 48 -10.35 3.25 -7.17
CA ASP A 48 -11.65 3.91 -7.35
C ASP A 48 -12.38 3.37 -8.57
N GLN A 49 -13.49 2.72 -8.29
CA GLN A 49 -14.32 1.99 -9.24
C GLN A 49 -15.69 2.63 -9.42
N SER A 50 -15.77 3.94 -9.17
CA SER A 50 -17.00 4.70 -9.38
C SER A 50 -17.48 4.60 -10.84
N ASP A 51 -16.54 4.38 -11.76
CA ASP A 51 -16.80 3.97 -13.15
C ASP A 51 -15.97 2.74 -13.54
N PRO A 52 -16.52 1.79 -14.34
CA PRO A 52 -15.80 0.59 -14.76
C PRO A 52 -14.52 0.93 -15.53
N PHE A 53 -13.43 0.23 -15.23
CA PHE A 53 -12.17 0.34 -15.98
C PHE A 53 -12.36 -0.28 -17.37
N ASP A 54 -11.80 0.35 -18.41
CA ASP A 54 -11.66 -0.35 -19.69
C ASP A 54 -10.46 -1.30 -19.64
N GLN A 55 -10.32 -2.19 -20.62
CA GLN A 55 -9.24 -3.20 -20.61
C GLN A 55 -7.84 -2.56 -20.57
N THR A 56 -7.66 -1.39 -21.19
CA THR A 56 -6.38 -0.67 -21.19
C THR A 56 -6.08 -0.12 -19.80
N ASP A 57 -7.08 0.46 -19.15
CA ASP A 57 -6.96 0.96 -17.78
C ASP A 57 -6.66 -0.20 -16.80
N VAL A 58 -7.29 -1.37 -16.98
CA VAL A 58 -7.01 -2.58 -16.19
C VAL A 58 -5.56 -3.02 -16.35
N ASP A 59 -5.05 -3.10 -17.58
CA ASP A 59 -3.68 -3.56 -17.84
C ASP A 59 -2.63 -2.60 -17.25
N TRP A 60 -2.87 -1.29 -17.34
CA TRP A 60 -2.00 -0.28 -16.74
C TRP A 60 -2.06 -0.25 -15.22
N ALA A 61 -3.25 -0.29 -14.63
CA ALA A 61 -3.43 -0.35 -13.18
C ALA A 61 -2.82 -1.63 -12.61
N TRP A 62 -2.99 -2.77 -13.30
CA TRP A 62 -2.33 -4.02 -12.95
C TRP A 62 -0.80 -3.88 -12.97
N GLN A 63 -0.24 -3.34 -14.05
CA GLN A 63 1.21 -3.17 -14.16
C GLN A 63 1.77 -2.27 -13.05
N LEU A 64 1.06 -1.19 -12.71
CA LEU A 64 1.43 -0.32 -11.58
C LEU A 64 1.44 -1.11 -10.26
N ILE A 65 0.36 -1.82 -9.95
CA ILE A 65 0.24 -2.60 -8.70
C ILE A 65 1.34 -3.67 -8.64
N PHE A 66 1.62 -4.31 -9.78
CA PHE A 66 2.70 -5.29 -9.91
C PHE A 66 4.07 -4.65 -9.64
N ASP A 67 4.35 -3.46 -10.15
CA ASP A 67 5.62 -2.78 -9.91
C ASP A 67 5.77 -2.31 -8.45
N GLU A 68 4.70 -1.82 -7.83
CA GLU A 68 4.65 -1.53 -6.39
C GLU A 68 4.89 -2.80 -5.56
N ALA A 69 4.27 -3.92 -5.92
CA ALA A 69 4.49 -5.22 -5.29
C ALA A 69 5.96 -5.71 -5.42
N GLN A 70 6.59 -5.49 -6.57
CA GLN A 70 7.99 -5.87 -6.82
C GLN A 70 8.99 -4.96 -6.11
N ALA A 71 8.61 -3.71 -5.81
CA ALA A 71 9.42 -2.78 -5.05
C ALA A 71 9.46 -3.13 -3.55
N LEU A 72 8.48 -3.90 -3.05
CA LEU A 72 8.46 -4.32 -1.67
C LEU A 72 9.63 -5.25 -1.34
N ARG A 73 10.42 -4.81 -0.34
CA ARG A 73 11.41 -5.65 0.32
C ARG A 73 10.73 -6.82 1.03
N LYS A 74 11.52 -7.83 1.39
CA LYS A 74 11.07 -8.96 2.20
C LYS A 74 10.33 -8.50 3.47
N ASN A 75 9.18 -9.10 3.73
CA ASN A 75 8.21 -8.77 4.78
C ASN A 75 7.46 -7.43 4.60
N GLY A 76 7.72 -6.66 3.53
CA GLY A 76 6.89 -5.49 3.20
C GLY A 76 5.48 -5.93 2.81
N ARG A 77 4.46 -5.19 3.26
CA ARG A 77 3.06 -5.54 3.05
C ARG A 77 2.46 -4.77 1.88
N LEU A 78 1.72 -5.46 1.02
CA LEU A 78 0.82 -4.84 0.06
C LEU A 78 -0.61 -5.11 0.51
N THR A 79 -1.43 -4.08 0.53
CA THR A 79 -2.87 -4.20 0.69
C THR A 79 -3.55 -3.51 -0.48
N VAL A 80 -4.52 -4.16 -1.11
CA VAL A 80 -5.35 -3.57 -2.17
C VAL A 80 -6.78 -3.48 -1.66
N ILE A 81 -7.33 -2.27 -1.73
CA ILE A 81 -8.69 -1.97 -1.34
C ILE A 81 -9.46 -1.32 -2.49
N GLY A 82 -10.70 -1.73 -2.68
CA GLY A 82 -11.69 -1.02 -3.50
C GLY A 82 -12.45 0.00 -2.67
N ILE A 83 -13.13 0.92 -3.36
CA ILE A 83 -14.04 1.87 -2.73
C ILE A 83 -15.29 1.17 -2.16
N ASN A 84 -15.83 1.73 -1.09
CA ASN A 84 -17.05 1.27 -0.44
C ASN A 84 -17.88 2.48 -0.04
N GLU A 85 -19.13 2.56 -0.53
CA GLU A 85 -20.04 3.65 -0.18
C GLU A 85 -20.57 3.54 1.25
N GLU A 86 -20.87 2.32 1.70
CA GLU A 86 -21.50 2.06 3.00
C GLU A 86 -20.48 2.22 4.13
N ASP A 87 -19.23 1.81 3.89
CA ASP A 87 -18.13 1.97 4.83
C ASP A 87 -16.86 2.54 4.14
N PRO A 88 -16.81 3.87 3.92
CA PRO A 88 -15.66 4.50 3.30
C PRO A 88 -14.37 4.41 4.14
N ASP A 89 -14.45 4.25 5.47
CA ASP A 89 -13.25 4.18 6.30
C ASP A 89 -12.58 2.79 6.19
N GLU A 90 -13.35 1.72 5.98
CA GLU A 90 -12.79 0.37 5.77
C GLU A 90 -12.42 0.09 4.31
N GLY A 91 -13.28 0.46 3.36
CA GLY A 91 -13.17 0.02 1.97
C GLY A 91 -13.39 -1.49 1.79
N ILE A 92 -13.27 -1.99 0.55
CA ILE A 92 -13.37 -3.42 0.26
C ILE A 92 -11.96 -3.99 0.09
N GLN A 93 -11.41 -4.61 1.14
CA GLN A 93 -10.09 -5.23 1.06
C GLN A 93 -10.13 -6.56 0.30
N VAL A 94 -9.58 -6.57 -0.92
CA VAL A 94 -9.53 -7.78 -1.76
C VAL A 94 -8.22 -8.53 -1.65
N PHE A 95 -7.14 -7.84 -1.28
CA PHE A 95 -5.83 -8.46 -1.15
C PHE A 95 -5.06 -7.83 0.01
N SER A 96 -4.41 -8.66 0.83
CA SER A 96 -3.46 -8.18 1.83
C SER A 96 -2.47 -9.28 2.21
N ARG A 97 -1.21 -9.13 1.80
CA ARG A 97 -0.13 -10.10 2.06
C ARG A 97 1.23 -9.41 2.17
N CYS A 98 2.17 -10.08 2.82
CA CYS A 98 3.56 -9.63 2.89
C CYS A 98 4.42 -10.31 1.83
N SER A 99 5.32 -9.53 1.21
CA SER A 99 6.24 -9.98 0.18
C SER A 99 7.24 -10.97 0.76
N PRO A 100 7.44 -12.16 0.15
CA PRO A 100 8.52 -13.08 0.53
C PRO A 100 9.93 -12.52 0.21
N GLY A 101 9.98 -11.35 -0.43
CA GLY A 101 11.15 -10.77 -1.07
C GLY A 101 10.94 -10.79 -2.59
N SER A 102 11.33 -9.71 -3.28
CA SER A 102 11.32 -9.67 -4.74
C SER A 102 12.68 -10.05 -5.31
N PRO A 103 12.75 -10.66 -6.50
CA PRO A 103 14.02 -10.91 -7.18
C PRO A 103 14.84 -9.64 -7.42
N LYS A 104 14.17 -8.48 -7.56
CA LYS A 104 14.82 -7.15 -7.68
C LYS A 104 15.60 -6.77 -6.41
N SER A 105 15.21 -7.30 -5.25
CA SER A 105 15.80 -7.00 -3.94
C SER A 105 16.69 -8.12 -3.38
N ALA A 106 16.76 -9.27 -4.06
CA ALA A 106 17.52 -10.44 -3.62
C ALA A 106 19.03 -10.22 -3.77
N ASN A 107 19.80 -10.58 -2.74
CA ASN A 107 21.26 -10.56 -2.81
C ASN A 107 21.77 -11.86 -3.49
N PRO A 108 22.33 -11.79 -4.71
CA PRO A 108 22.73 -12.98 -5.47
C PRO A 108 23.89 -13.77 -4.84
N ILE A 109 24.60 -13.19 -3.85
CA ILE A 109 25.73 -13.85 -3.17
C ILE A 109 25.24 -14.83 -2.09
N PHE A 110 24.13 -14.51 -1.42
CA PHE A 110 23.65 -15.26 -0.25
C PHE A 110 22.25 -15.86 -0.41
N GLU A 111 21.48 -15.40 -1.39
CA GLU A 111 20.11 -15.84 -1.63
C GLU A 111 19.99 -16.50 -3.00
N ASN A 112 19.15 -17.54 -3.11
CA ASN A 112 18.85 -18.17 -4.40
C ASN A 112 17.77 -17.37 -5.12
N PRO A 113 18.09 -16.59 -6.17
CA PRO A 113 17.12 -15.69 -6.80
C PRO A 113 16.02 -16.44 -7.56
N GLN A 114 16.30 -17.67 -8.02
CA GLN A 114 15.31 -18.51 -8.71
C GLN A 114 14.24 -18.98 -7.72
N PHE A 115 14.66 -19.40 -6.53
CA PHE A 115 13.72 -19.81 -5.49
C PHE A 115 12.85 -18.63 -5.01
N ILE A 116 13.46 -17.45 -4.79
CA ILE A 116 12.71 -16.24 -4.40
C ILE A 116 11.69 -15.86 -5.47
N ARG A 117 12.08 -15.93 -6.75
CA ARG A 117 11.18 -15.66 -7.88
C ARG A 117 9.98 -16.60 -7.86
N MET A 118 10.22 -17.92 -7.81
CA MET A 118 9.15 -18.90 -7.78
C MET A 118 8.21 -18.69 -6.58
N ASP A 119 8.78 -18.44 -5.39
CA ASP A 119 7.99 -18.21 -4.18
C ASP A 119 7.12 -16.94 -4.28
N TRP A 120 7.67 -15.88 -4.89
CA TRP A 120 6.95 -14.63 -5.13
C TRP A 120 5.83 -14.82 -6.17
N GLU A 121 6.09 -15.49 -7.29
CA GLU A 121 5.11 -15.78 -8.34
C GLU A 121 3.95 -16.64 -7.79
N ASP A 122 4.27 -17.74 -7.09
CA ASP A 122 3.28 -18.71 -6.61
C ASP A 122 2.43 -18.20 -5.44
N LYS A 123 3.04 -17.49 -4.47
CA LYS A 123 2.37 -17.11 -3.22
C LYS A 123 1.83 -15.69 -3.20
N PHE A 124 2.38 -14.82 -4.06
CA PHE A 124 2.06 -13.40 -4.07
C PHE A 124 1.36 -13.00 -5.37
N GLU A 125 2.04 -13.12 -6.52
CA GLU A 125 1.53 -12.64 -7.81
C GLU A 125 0.23 -13.32 -8.21
N LYS A 126 0.17 -14.65 -8.17
CA LYS A 126 -0.99 -15.42 -8.63
C LYS A 126 -2.27 -15.03 -7.89
N PHE A 127 -2.21 -14.90 -6.57
CA PHE A 127 -3.35 -14.50 -5.74
C PHE A 127 -3.70 -13.03 -5.97
N MET A 128 -2.70 -12.15 -6.03
CA MET A 128 -2.91 -10.74 -6.31
C MET A 128 -3.61 -10.53 -7.65
N ARG A 129 -3.18 -11.23 -8.71
CA ARG A 129 -3.73 -11.06 -10.06
C ARG A 129 -5.21 -11.41 -10.12
N LEU A 130 -5.60 -12.52 -9.50
CA LEU A 130 -6.98 -12.98 -9.50
C LEU A 130 -7.89 -11.96 -8.82
N GLU A 131 -7.60 -11.62 -7.56
CA GLU A 131 -8.44 -10.76 -6.72
C GLU A 131 -8.51 -9.32 -7.26
N VAL A 132 -7.38 -8.76 -7.70
CA VAL A 132 -7.30 -7.38 -8.18
C VAL A 132 -7.95 -7.21 -9.55
N SER A 133 -7.82 -8.19 -10.44
CA SER A 133 -8.49 -8.12 -11.76
C SER A 133 -10.01 -8.21 -11.62
N GLU A 134 -10.50 -9.10 -10.75
CA GLU A 134 -11.93 -9.23 -10.47
C GLU A 134 -12.49 -7.95 -9.83
N LEU A 135 -11.73 -7.34 -8.92
CA LEU A 135 -12.05 -6.03 -8.38
C LEU A 135 -12.23 -5.04 -9.54
N MET A 136 -11.21 -4.81 -10.38
CA MET A 136 -11.22 -3.77 -11.43
C MET A 136 -12.34 -3.87 -12.48
N LEU A 137 -12.82 -5.07 -12.76
CA LEU A 137 -13.84 -5.30 -13.79
C LEU A 137 -15.27 -4.99 -13.30
N ASN A 138 -15.50 -4.92 -11.99
CA ASN A 138 -16.82 -4.74 -11.41
C ASN A 138 -17.02 -3.30 -10.93
N LYS A 139 -18.10 -2.65 -11.35
CA LYS A 139 -18.51 -1.37 -10.75
C LYS A 139 -18.96 -1.62 -9.32
N GLN A 140 -18.26 -1.05 -8.35
CA GLN A 140 -18.57 -1.26 -6.93
C GLN A 140 -19.37 -0.13 -6.29
N SER A 141 -19.32 1.10 -6.84
CA SER A 141 -20.00 2.23 -6.20
C SER A 141 -20.45 3.29 -7.20
N PRO A 142 -21.56 4.01 -6.94
CA PRO A 142 -21.93 5.22 -7.68
C PRO A 142 -21.18 6.48 -7.19
N VAL A 143 -20.48 6.41 -6.06
CA VAL A 143 -19.75 7.54 -5.44
C VAL A 143 -18.24 7.26 -5.42
N SER A 144 -17.44 8.31 -5.18
CA SER A 144 -15.98 8.22 -5.07
C SER A 144 -15.50 9.01 -3.84
N PRO A 145 -15.66 8.44 -2.63
CA PRO A 145 -15.29 9.10 -1.38
C PRO A 145 -13.79 8.95 -1.10
N LEU A 146 -12.94 9.48 -1.99
CA LEU A 146 -11.49 9.30 -1.96
C LEU A 146 -10.86 9.80 -0.65
N ALA A 147 -11.27 10.98 -0.19
CA ALA A 147 -10.71 11.58 1.02
C ALA A 147 -11.09 10.79 2.28
N GLU A 148 -12.29 10.23 2.31
CA GLU A 148 -12.73 9.35 3.39
C GLU A 148 -11.94 8.04 3.39
N HIS A 149 -11.70 7.44 2.22
CA HIS A 149 -10.84 6.25 2.10
C HIS A 149 -9.39 6.53 2.53
N ILE A 150 -8.81 7.66 2.12
CA ILE A 150 -7.43 8.02 2.54
C ILE A 150 -7.38 8.20 4.07
N ARG A 151 -8.38 8.85 4.67
CA ARG A 151 -8.52 8.93 6.14
C ARG A 151 -8.59 7.54 6.77
N GLY A 152 -9.43 6.67 6.23
CA GLY A 152 -9.62 5.31 6.69
C GLY A 152 -8.31 4.53 6.70
N ILE A 153 -7.57 4.57 5.58
CA ILE A 153 -6.24 3.96 5.44
C ILE A 153 -5.29 4.45 6.54
N GLN A 154 -5.21 5.77 6.75
CA GLN A 154 -4.31 6.35 7.75
C GLN A 154 -4.69 5.98 9.19
N ARG A 155 -5.95 5.61 9.46
CA ARG A 155 -6.43 5.17 10.77
C ARG A 155 -6.26 3.66 11.01
N ARG A 156 -5.86 2.89 10.00
CA ARG A 156 -5.68 1.44 10.16
C ARG A 156 -4.61 1.11 11.18
N SER A 157 -4.85 0.06 11.97
CA SER A 157 -3.90 -0.43 12.97
C SER A 157 -2.58 -0.92 12.38
N ASP A 158 -2.62 -1.39 11.13
CA ASP A 158 -1.47 -1.89 10.38
C ASP A 158 -0.78 -0.84 9.51
N PHE A 159 -1.19 0.43 9.58
CA PHE A 159 -0.63 1.55 8.82
C PHE A 159 -0.21 2.72 9.72
N ARG A 160 0.14 2.42 10.98
CA ARG A 160 0.59 3.40 11.98
C ARG A 160 2.05 3.81 11.76
N ASP A 161 2.47 4.85 12.45
CA ASP A 161 3.86 5.36 12.52
C ASP A 161 4.92 4.32 12.90
N THR A 162 4.53 3.18 13.48
CA THR A 162 5.41 2.03 13.74
C THR A 162 5.85 1.28 12.47
N VAL A 163 5.19 1.52 11.33
CA VAL A 163 5.57 0.96 10.03
C VAL A 163 6.71 1.78 9.43
N GLY A 164 7.79 1.10 9.00
CA GLY A 164 9.00 1.79 8.54
C GLY A 164 8.82 2.71 7.34
N ASN A 165 8.07 2.28 6.32
CA ASN A 165 7.70 3.10 5.16
C ASN A 165 6.21 2.94 4.87
N ARG A 166 5.47 4.04 4.89
CA ARG A 166 4.03 4.09 4.63
C ARG A 166 3.76 4.74 3.28
N ARG A 167 3.06 4.01 2.41
CA ARG A 167 2.73 4.48 1.07
C ARG A 167 1.27 4.21 0.74
N ILE A 168 0.58 5.21 0.20
CA ILE A 168 -0.78 5.11 -0.35
C ILE A 168 -0.68 5.35 -1.85
N VAL A 169 -1.17 4.40 -2.65
CA VAL A 169 -1.26 4.55 -4.10
C VAL A 169 -2.73 4.68 -4.48
N VAL A 170 -3.13 5.80 -5.05
CA VAL A 170 -4.52 6.08 -5.43
C VAL A 170 -4.65 5.92 -6.94
N ILE A 171 -5.46 4.96 -7.38
CA ILE A 171 -5.80 4.70 -8.78
C ILE A 171 -7.23 5.17 -8.99
N SER A 172 -7.39 6.34 -9.60
CA SER A 172 -8.70 7.01 -9.71
C SER A 172 -8.70 8.03 -10.85
N ASP A 173 -9.88 8.44 -11.32
CA ASP A 173 -10.02 9.63 -12.16
C ASP A 173 -9.85 10.95 -11.36
N LEU A 174 -9.62 10.82 -10.05
CA LEU A 174 -9.39 11.87 -9.05
C LEU A 174 -10.60 12.77 -8.79
N TYR A 175 -11.82 12.35 -9.16
CA TYR A 175 -13.04 13.07 -8.80
C TYR A 175 -13.49 12.72 -7.38
N GLN A 176 -13.38 13.66 -6.44
CA GLN A 176 -14.03 13.51 -5.14
C GLN A 176 -15.56 13.61 -5.31
N ASN A 177 -16.27 12.57 -4.89
CA ASN A 177 -17.72 12.55 -4.84
C ASN A 177 -18.21 11.79 -3.60
N SER A 178 -18.58 12.53 -2.57
CA SER A 178 -19.18 12.01 -1.34
C SER A 178 -20.23 12.98 -0.79
N ASN A 179 -20.90 12.58 0.29
CA ASN A 179 -21.81 13.46 1.03
C ASN A 179 -21.08 14.67 1.65
N ALA A 180 -19.81 14.53 2.02
CA ALA A 180 -19.03 15.61 2.62
C ALA A 180 -18.58 16.64 1.58
N TYR A 181 -18.17 16.19 0.39
CA TYR A 181 -17.77 17.06 -0.71
C TYR A 181 -17.98 16.38 -2.06
N SER A 182 -18.51 17.13 -3.03
CA SER A 182 -18.66 16.66 -4.39
C SER A 182 -18.13 17.70 -5.39
N MET A 183 -17.16 17.28 -6.20
CA MET A 183 -16.61 18.09 -7.29
C MET A 183 -17.64 18.37 -8.39
N TYR A 184 -18.66 17.51 -8.53
CA TYR A 184 -19.78 17.77 -9.45
C TYR A 184 -20.56 19.04 -9.11
N ASN A 185 -20.70 19.33 -7.81
CA ASN A 185 -21.49 20.47 -7.33
C ASN A 185 -20.63 21.70 -6.99
N SER A 186 -19.43 21.47 -6.46
CA SER A 186 -18.56 22.54 -5.94
C SER A 186 -17.31 22.81 -6.78
N GLY A 187 -17.06 22.03 -7.84
CA GLY A 187 -15.85 22.15 -8.66
C GLY A 187 -14.57 21.95 -7.83
N LEU A 188 -13.55 22.75 -8.12
CA LEU A 188 -12.25 22.73 -7.43
C LEU A 188 -12.18 23.75 -6.27
N ASN A 189 -13.26 23.90 -5.51
CA ASN A 189 -13.34 24.84 -4.39
C ASN A 189 -12.57 24.32 -3.16
N ARG A 190 -11.26 24.59 -3.12
CA ARG A 190 -10.37 24.17 -2.03
C ARG A 190 -10.82 24.61 -0.64
N LYS A 191 -11.38 25.82 -0.50
CA LYS A 191 -11.83 26.31 0.81
C LYS A 191 -12.98 25.45 1.36
N LYS A 192 -13.97 25.14 0.52
CA LYS A 192 -15.06 24.24 0.89
C LYS A 192 -14.56 22.83 1.18
N PHE A 193 -13.63 22.33 0.38
CA PHE A 193 -13.06 21.01 0.60
C PHE A 193 -12.28 20.94 1.92
N LYS A 194 -11.46 21.94 2.23
CA LYS A 194 -10.75 22.04 3.51
C LYS A 194 -11.71 22.03 4.70
N THR A 195 -12.80 22.78 4.65
CA THR A 195 -13.85 22.72 5.67
C THR A 195 -14.47 21.32 5.79
N ALA A 196 -14.65 20.60 4.68
CA ALA A 196 -15.12 19.21 4.72
C ALA A 196 -14.07 18.27 5.36
N LEU A 197 -12.78 18.42 5.03
CA LEU A 197 -11.68 17.68 5.64
C LEU A 197 -11.60 17.91 7.16
N GLU A 198 -11.72 19.17 7.60
CA GLU A 198 -11.77 19.55 9.02
C GLU A 198 -12.99 18.91 9.71
N THR A 199 -14.17 18.99 9.09
CA THR A 199 -15.42 18.44 9.65
C THR A 199 -15.35 16.93 9.83
N MET A 200 -14.66 16.23 8.93
CA MET A 200 -14.53 14.78 8.96
C MET A 200 -13.26 14.30 9.67
N GLU A 201 -12.55 15.21 10.36
CA GLU A 201 -11.33 14.94 11.12
C GLU A 201 -10.27 14.21 10.28
N PHE A 202 -10.02 14.72 9.07
CA PHE A 202 -8.99 14.17 8.19
C PHE A 202 -7.62 14.24 8.88
N PRO A 203 -6.88 13.12 8.96
CA PRO A 203 -5.63 13.05 9.69
C PRO A 203 -4.48 13.70 8.93
N ASP A 204 -3.45 14.04 9.68
CA ASP A 204 -2.13 14.37 9.16
C ASP A 204 -1.53 13.14 8.44
N LEU A 205 -0.82 13.38 7.34
CA LEU A 205 -0.20 12.38 6.47
C LEU A 205 1.34 12.37 6.64
N GLU A 206 1.84 12.83 7.78
CA GLU A 206 3.26 12.85 8.15
C GLU A 206 3.90 11.47 7.94
N GLY A 207 4.98 11.45 7.17
CA GLY A 207 5.73 10.23 6.86
C GLY A 207 4.98 9.25 5.96
N VAL A 208 3.89 9.68 5.32
CA VAL A 208 3.16 8.92 4.31
C VAL A 208 3.49 9.47 2.92
N THR A 209 3.89 8.58 2.02
CA THR A 209 3.99 8.91 0.60
C THR A 209 2.65 8.63 -0.09
N VAL A 210 2.03 9.64 -0.68
CA VAL A 210 0.80 9.48 -1.46
C VAL A 210 1.12 9.59 -2.95
N ALA A 211 0.93 8.50 -3.68
CA ALA A 211 1.17 8.46 -5.12
C ALA A 211 -0.16 8.44 -5.88
N LEU A 212 -0.34 9.39 -6.78
CA LEU A 212 -1.55 9.56 -7.57
C LEU A 212 -1.33 8.97 -8.97
N PHE A 213 -2.14 7.98 -9.32
CA PHE A 213 -2.25 7.45 -10.67
C PHE A 213 -3.61 7.84 -11.24
N ARG A 214 -3.59 8.79 -12.19
CA ARG A 214 -4.82 9.28 -12.81
C ARG A 214 -5.29 8.35 -13.92
N VAL A 215 -6.55 7.93 -13.83
CA VAL A 215 -7.27 7.24 -14.91
C VAL A 215 -7.92 8.28 -15.81
N ASP A 216 -7.67 8.20 -17.11
CA ASP A 216 -8.15 9.18 -18.09
C ASP A 216 -9.63 9.03 -18.39
N ARG A 217 -10.44 9.99 -17.96
CA ARG A 217 -11.88 10.01 -18.24
C ARG A 217 -12.31 11.32 -18.89
N LYS A 218 -13.33 11.26 -19.75
CA LYS A 218 -13.98 12.45 -20.32
C LYS A 218 -14.85 13.12 -19.25
N ARG A 219 -14.24 13.97 -18.43
CA ARG A 219 -14.91 14.75 -17.38
C ARG A 219 -14.96 16.23 -17.74
N GLN A 220 -15.73 17.01 -16.97
CA GLN A 220 -15.83 18.46 -17.13
C GLN A 220 -14.56 19.18 -16.67
N LEU A 221 -13.97 18.70 -15.57
CA LEU A 221 -12.70 19.22 -15.04
C LEU A 221 -11.53 18.57 -15.78
N LYS A 222 -10.47 19.34 -16.02
CA LYS A 222 -9.26 18.83 -16.67
C LYS A 222 -8.45 17.99 -15.71
N GLY A 223 -7.82 16.94 -16.21
CA GLY A 223 -6.95 16.05 -15.41
C GLY A 223 -5.83 16.79 -14.67
N SER A 224 -5.17 17.73 -15.35
CA SER A 224 -4.13 18.58 -14.75
C SER A 224 -4.62 19.38 -13.54
N ASP A 225 -5.85 19.89 -13.61
CA ASP A 225 -6.42 20.73 -12.57
C ASP A 225 -6.81 19.88 -11.34
N LEU A 226 -7.24 18.63 -11.57
CA LEU A 226 -7.51 17.64 -10.52
C LEU A 226 -6.22 17.23 -9.80
N ILE A 227 -5.17 16.91 -10.56
CA ILE A 227 -3.86 16.59 -9.99
C ILE A 227 -3.37 17.75 -9.13
N GLN A 228 -3.38 18.98 -9.67
CA GLN A 228 -2.96 20.16 -8.94
C GLN A 228 -3.80 20.38 -7.67
N PHE A 229 -5.11 20.14 -7.74
CA PHE A 229 -6.00 20.23 -6.59
C PHE A 229 -5.57 19.27 -5.48
N TRP A 230 -5.39 17.99 -5.80
CA TRP A 230 -5.00 16.98 -4.81
C TRP A 230 -3.57 17.17 -4.31
N THR A 231 -2.60 17.50 -5.16
CA THR A 231 -1.22 17.77 -4.72
C THR A 231 -1.17 18.98 -3.80
N THR A 232 -1.99 20.00 -4.04
CA THR A 232 -2.06 21.16 -3.14
C THR A 232 -2.69 20.76 -1.80
N VAL A 233 -3.81 20.04 -1.82
CA VAL A 233 -4.55 19.70 -0.60
C VAL A 233 -3.79 18.70 0.28
N LEU A 234 -3.19 17.67 -0.33
CA LEU A 234 -2.43 16.64 0.40
C LEU A 234 -1.02 17.12 0.76
N GLY A 235 -0.45 18.05 -0.02
CA GLY A 235 0.85 18.65 0.24
C GLY A 235 0.82 19.91 1.12
N GLU A 236 -0.35 20.30 1.66
CA GLU A 236 -0.42 21.32 2.72
C GLU A 236 0.29 20.85 4.02
N ASP A 237 0.43 19.54 4.17
CA ASP A 237 1.23 18.90 5.19
C ASP A 237 2.69 18.78 4.71
N GLU A 238 3.59 19.56 5.32
CA GLU A 238 5.01 19.64 4.94
C GLU A 238 5.74 18.28 5.01
N HIS A 239 5.15 17.27 5.67
CA HIS A 239 5.74 15.95 5.87
C HIS A 239 5.11 14.85 4.99
N ALA A 240 4.07 15.17 4.22
CA ALA A 240 3.51 14.27 3.22
C ALA A 240 4.27 14.41 1.89
N ILE A 241 4.65 13.28 1.28
CA ILE A 241 5.28 13.27 -0.04
C ILE A 241 4.21 12.92 -1.07
N VAL A 242 3.86 13.86 -1.95
CA VAL A 242 2.89 13.61 -3.03
C VAL A 242 3.62 13.36 -4.35
N GLU A 243 3.41 12.18 -4.93
CA GLU A 243 3.98 11.77 -6.22
C GLU A 243 2.87 11.70 -7.28
N VAL A 244 3.16 12.14 -8.50
CA VAL A 244 2.26 11.98 -9.65
C VAL A 244 2.88 10.93 -10.57
N ILE A 245 2.26 9.76 -10.64
CA ILE A 245 2.76 8.63 -11.43
C ILE A 245 2.41 8.81 -12.91
N ARG A 246 1.22 9.38 -13.17
CA ARG A 246 0.70 9.60 -14.52
C ARG A 246 -0.17 10.85 -14.55
N ASP A 247 0.07 11.71 -15.54
CA ASP A 247 -0.64 12.98 -15.75
C ASP A 247 -1.71 12.96 -16.83
#